data_AF-A0A2M7A1X0-F1
#
_entry.id   AF-A0A2M7A1X0-F1
#
_cell.length_a   1.000
_cell.length_b   1.000
_cell.length_c   1.000
_cell.angle_alpha   90.00
_cell.angle_beta   90.00
_cell.angle_gamma   90.00
#
_symmetry.space_group_name_H-M   'P 1'
#
loop_
_entity.id
_entity.type
_entity.pdbx_description
1 polymer ?
#
loop_
_entity_poly.entity_id
_entity_poly.type
_entity_poly.pdbx_seq_one_letter_code
_entity_poly.pdbx_strand_id
1 'polypeptide(L)'
;MRTYLNLVEARRSLYPYQLCDYTFASKAQNCFDQAEAAVKNNSEQLARVKGARLQLDLTMMSLRNTIIAGYLRTPRASLERYPYPRSLLQARALETLRNTRHPLLLTKAPNYEMDEKGNSRVTFPSIASRVETLIEEMCKGKEYIPLPEQFRDLPPDSVFDWTASMFGINPYGGSSNSTDKMQVDDEAADGTAYVRLNAEELPVPIGIWNNETLTDPEFEKSKQEFLKPDQAGQYVNWPQICRVINAADIPGPGYHLYKGPRFLLFPGTYLYLTKSWQFQQQLTSLYHEDKPKEIWEAYVSAKFTGPAYPHGKTDEPNAVSIDRVVLLRVGTQPVVR
;
A
#
# COMPACT_ATOMS: atom_id res chain seq x y z
N MET A 1 15.15 18.99 28.69
CA MET A 1 13.80 19.12 28.10
C MET A 1 13.97 19.09 26.59
N ARG A 2 13.54 18.03 25.88
CA ARG A 2 13.62 18.00 24.39
C ARG A 2 12.52 18.93 23.87
N THR A 3 12.88 19.91 23.06
CA THR A 3 11.91 20.83 22.44
C THR A 3 11.07 20.08 21.39
N TYR A 4 9.89 20.59 21.07
CA TYR A 4 9.05 20.06 19.98
C TYR A 4 9.84 20.01 18.65
N LEU A 5 10.69 21.01 18.40
CA LEU A 5 11.58 21.04 17.24
C LEU A 5 12.60 19.88 17.23
N ASN A 6 13.24 19.56 18.36
CA ASN A 6 14.15 18.41 18.44
C ASN A 6 13.40 17.07 18.21
N LEU A 7 12.13 17.00 18.60
CA LEU A 7 11.26 15.86 18.30
C LEU A 7 10.88 15.79 16.82
N VAL A 8 10.64 16.93 16.17
CA VAL A 8 10.39 17.01 14.72
C VAL A 8 11.65 16.66 13.92
N GLU A 9 12.83 17.12 14.34
CA GLU A 9 14.11 16.78 13.70
C GLU A 9 14.49 15.30 13.90
N ALA A 10 14.34 14.76 15.11
CA ALA A 10 14.50 13.32 15.34
C ALA A 10 13.42 12.50 14.61
N ARG A 11 12.23 13.06 14.41
CA ARG A 11 11.20 12.45 13.57
C ARG A 11 11.54 12.53 12.09
N ARG A 12 12.26 13.55 11.61
CA ARG A 12 12.72 13.63 10.22
C ARG A 12 13.70 12.51 9.88
N SER A 13 14.57 12.09 10.80
CA SER A 13 15.41 10.90 10.58
C SER A 13 14.65 9.57 10.66
N LEU A 14 13.42 9.58 11.17
CA LEU A 14 12.54 8.41 11.27
C LEU A 14 11.37 8.47 10.26
N TYR A 15 11.24 9.60 9.57
CA TYR A 15 10.23 9.87 8.59
C TYR A 15 10.88 9.77 7.22
N PRO A 16 10.30 9.02 6.30
CA PRO A 16 9.13 8.18 6.48
C PRO A 16 9.54 6.70 6.67
N TYR A 17 9.06 6.12 7.76
CA TYR A 17 8.83 4.69 8.02
C TYR A 17 10.02 3.73 8.12
N GLN A 18 10.60 3.71 9.31
CA GLN A 18 10.66 2.48 10.14
C GLN A 18 9.93 2.66 11.50
N LEU A 19 9.03 3.65 11.62
CA LEU A 19 8.40 3.99 12.90
C LEU A 19 7.49 2.89 13.48
N CYS A 20 6.93 2.01 12.64
CA CYS A 20 6.00 0.97 13.06
C CYS A 20 6.51 -0.42 12.66
N ASP A 21 7.62 -0.83 13.27
CA ASP A 21 8.08 -2.22 13.23
C ASP A 21 7.38 -3.07 14.31
N TYR A 22 7.71 -4.36 14.38
CA TYR A 22 7.17 -5.24 15.43
C TYR A 22 7.51 -4.76 16.85
N THR A 23 8.72 -4.24 17.06
CA THR A 23 9.18 -3.79 18.38
C THR A 23 8.33 -2.62 18.87
N PHE A 24 8.12 -1.62 18.01
CA PHE A 24 7.25 -0.49 18.28
C PHE A 24 5.82 -0.94 18.52
N ALA A 25 5.25 -1.73 17.60
CA ALA A 25 3.88 -2.21 17.69
C ALA A 25 3.62 -2.96 19.00
N SER A 26 4.53 -3.87 19.39
CA SER A 26 4.41 -4.63 20.63
C SER A 26 4.48 -3.74 21.88
N LYS A 27 5.44 -2.80 21.93
CA LYS A 27 5.54 -1.83 23.06
C LYS A 27 4.31 -0.94 23.14
N ALA A 28 3.80 -0.48 22.00
CA ALA A 28 2.62 0.37 21.93
C ALA A 28 1.36 -0.39 22.38
N GLN A 29 1.17 -1.64 21.94
CA GLN A 29 0.06 -2.49 22.39
C GLN A 29 0.12 -2.71 23.91
N ASN A 30 1.29 -3.05 24.46
CA ASN A 30 1.48 -3.21 25.92
C ASN A 30 1.18 -1.92 26.70
N CYS A 31 1.57 -0.75 26.16
CA CYS A 31 1.26 0.54 26.77
C CYS A 31 -0.25 0.79 26.83
N PHE A 32 -0.97 0.49 25.74
CA PHE A 32 -2.43 0.59 25.71
C PHE A 32 -3.10 -0.40 26.65
N ASP A 33 -2.60 -1.64 26.77
CA ASP A 33 -3.11 -2.61 27.73
C ASP A 33 -2.99 -2.11 29.18
N GLN A 34 -1.84 -1.53 29.53
CA GLN A 34 -1.63 -0.91 30.85
C GLN A 34 -2.56 0.30 31.07
N ALA A 35 -2.72 1.15 30.05
CA ALA A 35 -3.59 2.31 30.13
C ALA A 35 -5.06 1.91 30.32
N GLU A 36 -5.57 0.93 29.55
CA GLU A 36 -6.94 0.41 29.70
C GLU A 36 -7.16 -0.19 31.09
N ALA A 37 -6.19 -0.96 31.60
CA ALA A 37 -6.26 -1.53 32.94
C ALA A 37 -6.31 -0.46 34.04
N ALA A 38 -5.54 0.62 33.89
CA ALA A 38 -5.48 1.73 34.84
C ALA A 38 -6.80 2.52 34.93
N VAL A 39 -7.52 2.64 33.82
CA VAL A 39 -8.78 3.43 33.74
C VAL A 39 -10.03 2.56 33.67
N LYS A 40 -9.93 1.24 33.91
CA LYS A 40 -11.03 0.27 33.73
C LYS A 40 -12.33 0.61 34.47
N ASN A 41 -12.24 1.31 35.60
CA ASN A 41 -13.38 1.70 36.43
C ASN A 41 -13.97 3.07 36.04
N ASN A 42 -13.38 3.76 35.07
CA ASN A 42 -13.86 5.03 34.53
C ASN A 42 -14.22 4.84 33.05
N SER A 43 -15.52 4.68 32.79
CA SER A 43 -16.03 4.38 31.44
C SER A 43 -15.67 5.42 30.40
N GLU A 44 -15.60 6.70 30.77
CA GLU A 44 -15.24 7.79 29.86
C GLU A 44 -13.74 7.73 29.50
N GLN A 45 -12.86 7.57 30.50
CA GLN A 45 -11.43 7.45 30.25
C GLN A 45 -11.11 6.17 29.46
N LEU A 46 -11.76 5.06 29.77
CA LEU A 46 -11.61 3.81 29.03
C LEU A 46 -12.00 3.97 27.56
N ALA A 47 -13.13 4.64 27.27
CA ALA A 47 -13.55 4.94 25.90
C ALA A 47 -12.51 5.79 25.14
N ARG A 48 -11.88 6.77 25.82
CA ARG A 48 -10.81 7.60 25.23
C ARG A 48 -9.55 6.79 24.93
N VAL A 49 -9.13 5.90 25.84
CA VAL A 49 -7.97 5.03 25.63
C VAL A 49 -8.21 4.06 24.46
N LYS A 50 -9.38 3.40 24.42
CA LYS A 50 -9.78 2.54 23.29
C LYS A 50 -9.81 3.32 21.97
N GLY A 51 -10.39 4.52 21.98
CA GLY A 51 -10.41 5.41 20.82
C GLY A 51 -9.00 5.79 20.31
N ALA A 52 -8.05 6.01 21.21
CA ALA A 52 -6.64 6.24 20.84
C ALA A 52 -5.96 4.97 20.31
N ARG A 53 -6.24 3.80 20.89
CA ARG A 53 -5.72 2.50 20.45
C ARG A 53 -6.17 2.13 19.04
N LEU A 54 -7.38 2.54 18.64
CA LEU A 54 -7.93 2.28 17.30
C LEU A 54 -6.94 2.61 16.18
N GLN A 55 -6.23 3.75 16.26
CA GLN A 55 -5.26 4.14 15.22
C GLN A 55 -4.08 3.15 15.14
N LEU A 56 -3.63 2.63 16.28
CA LEU A 56 -2.58 1.61 16.30
C LEU A 56 -3.06 0.32 15.64
N ASP A 57 -4.30 -0.11 15.92
CA ASP A 57 -4.87 -1.33 15.34
C ASP A 57 -5.02 -1.22 13.83
N LEU A 58 -5.56 -0.09 13.35
CA LEU A 58 -5.66 0.22 11.92
C LEU A 58 -4.28 0.21 11.26
N THR A 59 -3.28 0.83 11.91
CA THR A 59 -1.89 0.84 11.41
C THR A 59 -1.31 -0.58 11.35
N MET A 60 -1.55 -1.40 12.36
CA MET A 60 -1.05 -2.77 12.40
C MET A 60 -1.72 -3.69 11.37
N MET A 61 -2.98 -3.44 11.03
CA MET A 61 -3.67 -4.11 9.93
C MET A 61 -3.13 -3.67 8.57
N SER A 62 -2.92 -2.36 8.38
CA SER A 62 -2.36 -1.82 7.13
C SER A 62 -0.89 -2.25 6.91
N LEU A 63 -0.05 -2.28 7.95
CA LEU A 63 1.37 -2.68 7.87
C LEU A 63 1.60 -4.16 8.24
N ARG A 64 0.56 -4.99 8.10
CA ARG A 64 0.51 -6.37 8.58
C ARG A 64 1.74 -7.20 8.18
N ASN A 65 2.04 -7.27 6.88
CA ASN A 65 3.19 -8.06 6.40
C ASN A 65 4.52 -7.57 6.98
N THR A 66 4.71 -6.26 7.09
CA THR A 66 5.94 -5.67 7.65
C THR A 66 6.10 -6.04 9.13
N ILE A 67 5.03 -5.93 9.92
CA ILE A 67 5.05 -6.21 11.35
C ILE A 67 5.23 -7.71 11.62
N ILE A 68 4.49 -8.57 10.92
CA ILE A 68 4.66 -10.03 11.08
C ILE A 68 6.06 -10.45 10.64
N ALA A 69 6.59 -9.95 9.53
CA ALA A 69 7.95 -10.26 9.10
C ALA A 69 8.97 -9.85 10.18
N GLY A 70 8.77 -8.71 10.85
CA GLY A 70 9.56 -8.31 12.02
C GLY A 70 9.47 -9.31 13.17
N TYR A 71 8.27 -9.79 13.49
CA TYR A 71 8.06 -10.81 14.52
C TYR A 71 8.71 -12.15 14.16
N LEU A 72 8.53 -12.64 12.94
CA LEU A 72 9.05 -13.94 12.48
C LEU A 72 10.58 -14.00 12.45
N ARG A 73 11.26 -12.85 12.48
CA ARG A 73 12.72 -12.77 12.66
C ARG A 73 13.18 -12.98 14.10
N THR A 74 12.27 -12.93 15.08
CA THR A 74 12.63 -13.15 16.48
C THR A 74 12.79 -14.64 16.79
N PRO A 75 13.70 -15.04 17.71
CA PRO A 75 13.89 -16.44 18.05
C PRO A 75 12.59 -17.09 18.53
N ARG A 76 12.28 -18.29 18.02
CA ARG A 76 11.09 -19.09 18.37
C ARG A 76 9.74 -18.50 17.94
N ALA A 77 9.73 -17.44 17.13
CA ALA A 77 8.53 -16.93 16.51
C ALA A 77 7.96 -17.94 15.51
N SER A 78 6.64 -18.01 15.45
CA SER A 78 5.90 -18.75 14.42
C SER A 78 4.57 -18.04 14.20
N LEU A 79 3.97 -18.18 13.02
CA LEU A 79 2.73 -17.46 12.70
C LEU A 79 1.60 -17.81 13.70
N GLU A 80 1.56 -19.05 14.17
CA GLU A 80 0.61 -19.57 15.15
C GLU A 80 0.76 -18.92 16.53
N ARG A 81 1.95 -18.38 16.83
CA ARG A 81 2.29 -17.71 18.10
C ARG A 81 2.25 -16.19 17.98
N TYR A 82 1.92 -15.63 16.82
CA TYR A 82 1.85 -14.19 16.63
C TYR A 82 0.77 -13.58 17.55
N PRO A 83 1.11 -12.63 18.44
CA PRO A 83 0.21 -12.20 19.50
C PRO A 83 -0.93 -11.27 19.04
N TYR A 84 -0.89 -10.80 17.80
CA TYR A 84 -1.85 -9.82 17.29
C TYR A 84 -2.54 -10.34 16.02
N PRO A 85 -3.19 -11.52 16.07
CA PRO A 85 -3.83 -12.06 14.88
C PRO A 85 -4.86 -11.08 14.35
N ARG A 86 -5.07 -11.08 13.03
CA ARG A 86 -5.96 -10.11 12.38
C ARG A 86 -7.36 -10.10 12.99
N SER A 87 -7.91 -11.27 13.30
CA SER A 87 -9.24 -11.40 13.91
C SER A 87 -9.34 -10.66 15.25
N LEU A 88 -8.28 -10.64 16.06
CA LEU A 88 -8.23 -9.89 17.32
C LEU A 88 -8.26 -8.38 17.06
N LEU A 89 -7.40 -7.89 16.16
CA LEU A 89 -7.33 -6.46 15.82
C LEU A 89 -8.65 -5.98 15.20
N GLN A 90 -9.23 -6.77 14.30
CA GLN A 90 -10.51 -6.51 13.67
C GLN A 90 -11.63 -6.40 14.71
N ALA A 91 -11.78 -7.41 15.58
CA ALA A 91 -12.82 -7.43 16.58
C ALA A 91 -12.75 -6.20 17.51
N ARG A 92 -11.55 -5.86 17.99
CA ARG A 92 -11.33 -4.72 18.87
C ARG A 92 -11.60 -3.37 18.17
N ALA A 93 -11.16 -3.23 16.92
CA ALA A 93 -11.38 -2.02 16.15
C ALA A 93 -12.88 -1.81 15.86
N LEU A 94 -13.60 -2.85 15.44
CA LEU A 94 -15.04 -2.81 15.21
C LEU A 94 -15.83 -2.55 16.51
N GLU A 95 -15.46 -3.19 17.62
CA GLU A 95 -16.06 -2.90 18.93
C GLU A 95 -15.88 -1.41 19.29
N THR A 96 -14.68 -0.87 19.10
CA THR A 96 -14.38 0.54 19.41
C THR A 96 -15.20 1.50 18.54
N LEU A 97 -15.34 1.21 17.25
CA LEU A 97 -16.12 2.04 16.32
C LEU A 97 -17.61 2.01 16.64
N ARG A 98 -18.19 0.81 16.85
CA ARG A 98 -19.62 0.64 17.16
C ARG A 98 -20.02 1.31 18.47
N ASN A 99 -19.08 1.41 19.42
CA ASN A 99 -19.30 2.05 20.72
C ASN A 99 -18.75 3.48 20.79
N THR A 100 -18.27 4.06 19.68
CA THR A 100 -17.63 5.37 19.72
C THR A 100 -18.62 6.48 20.04
N ARG A 101 -18.21 7.40 20.90
CA ARG A 101 -18.90 8.67 21.17
C ARG A 101 -18.16 9.86 20.59
N HIS A 102 -17.10 9.62 19.81
CA HIS A 102 -16.25 10.67 19.27
C HIS A 102 -16.99 11.45 18.18
N PRO A 103 -17.24 12.76 18.33
CA PRO A 103 -18.07 13.53 17.39
C PRO A 103 -17.56 13.46 15.94
N LEU A 104 -16.24 13.50 15.74
CA LEU A 104 -15.65 13.33 14.40
C LEU A 104 -16.00 11.98 13.76
N LEU A 105 -15.94 10.86 14.50
CA LEU A 105 -16.26 9.54 13.94
C LEU A 105 -17.76 9.40 13.64
N LEU A 106 -18.61 10.13 14.36
CA LEU A 106 -20.05 10.16 14.11
C LEU A 106 -20.46 11.15 13.01
N THR A 107 -19.54 12.00 12.54
CA THR A 107 -19.80 12.96 11.47
C THR A 107 -20.13 12.22 10.19
N LYS A 108 -21.24 12.62 9.56
CA LYS A 108 -21.67 12.10 8.25
C LYS A 108 -21.10 12.97 7.15
N ALA A 109 -20.60 12.34 6.09
CA ALA A 109 -20.13 13.02 4.89
C ALA A 109 -20.87 12.45 3.67
N PRO A 110 -21.16 13.27 2.65
CA PRO A 110 -21.73 12.75 1.41
C PRO A 110 -20.76 11.74 0.79
N ASN A 111 -21.29 10.58 0.44
CA ASN A 111 -20.63 9.60 -0.39
C ASN A 111 -21.43 9.48 -1.69
N TYR A 112 -20.77 9.72 -2.80
CA TYR A 112 -21.38 9.58 -4.12
C TYR A 112 -21.06 8.16 -4.59
N GLU A 113 -22.09 7.39 -4.91
CA GLU A 113 -22.02 6.03 -5.42
C GLU A 113 -22.73 6.01 -6.78
N MET A 114 -22.32 5.14 -7.69
CA MET A 114 -23.06 4.90 -8.92
C MET A 114 -23.68 3.52 -8.81
N ASP A 115 -24.97 3.40 -9.12
CA ASP A 115 -25.60 2.09 -9.22
C ASP A 115 -25.12 1.34 -10.48
N GLU A 116 -25.54 0.08 -10.61
CA GLU A 116 -25.20 -0.76 -11.77
C GLU A 116 -25.67 -0.19 -13.12
N LYS A 117 -26.60 0.79 -13.09
CA LYS A 117 -27.12 1.47 -14.27
C LYS A 117 -26.42 2.82 -14.52
N GLY A 118 -25.43 3.18 -13.72
CA GLY A 118 -24.71 4.44 -13.80
C GLY A 118 -25.49 5.64 -13.25
N ASN A 119 -26.54 5.43 -12.45
CA ASN A 119 -27.20 6.54 -11.76
C ASN A 119 -26.44 6.90 -10.49
N SER A 120 -26.20 8.19 -10.29
CA SER A 120 -25.59 8.70 -9.06
C SER A 120 -26.58 8.60 -7.90
N ARG A 121 -26.18 7.89 -6.83
CA ARG A 121 -26.84 7.84 -5.53
C ARG A 121 -25.95 8.53 -4.50
N VAL A 122 -26.54 9.41 -3.69
CA VAL A 122 -25.83 10.03 -2.57
C VAL A 122 -26.24 9.34 -1.28
N THR A 123 -25.26 8.78 -0.57
CA THR A 123 -25.41 8.25 0.79
C THR A 123 -24.68 9.18 1.77
N PHE A 124 -24.98 9.08 3.06
CA PHE A 124 -24.34 9.89 4.10
C PHE A 124 -23.82 9.00 5.24
N PRO A 125 -22.85 8.09 4.96
CA PRO A 125 -22.26 7.26 5.99
C PRO A 125 -21.51 8.12 7.00
N SER A 126 -21.49 7.66 8.27
CA SER A 126 -20.59 8.25 9.26
C SER A 126 -19.13 7.90 8.93
N ILE A 127 -18.18 8.69 9.42
CA ILE A 127 -16.75 8.33 9.31
C ILE A 127 -16.52 6.94 9.94
N ALA A 128 -17.17 6.62 11.07
CA ALA A 128 -17.09 5.30 11.69
C ALA A 128 -17.50 4.18 10.72
N SER A 129 -18.64 4.32 10.04
CA SER A 129 -19.12 3.34 9.06
C SER A 129 -18.15 3.16 7.89
N ARG A 130 -17.51 4.24 7.42
CA ARG A 130 -16.46 4.15 6.38
C ARG A 130 -15.22 3.40 6.88
N VAL A 131 -14.82 3.64 8.13
CA VAL A 131 -13.68 2.93 8.74
C VAL A 131 -14.04 1.45 8.98
N GLU A 132 -15.28 1.12 9.33
CA GLU A 132 -15.73 -0.28 9.43
C GLU A 132 -15.57 -1.02 8.10
N THR A 133 -16.05 -0.44 6.99
CA THR A 133 -15.82 -1.01 5.65
C THR A 133 -14.34 -1.16 5.34
N LEU A 134 -13.52 -0.13 5.64
CA LEU A 134 -12.07 -0.22 5.44
C LEU A 134 -11.44 -1.36 6.27
N ILE A 135 -11.87 -1.56 7.51
CA ILE A 135 -11.41 -2.67 8.35
C ILE A 135 -11.77 -4.02 7.73
N GLU A 136 -13.01 -4.18 7.27
CA GLU A 136 -13.47 -5.40 6.61
C GLU A 136 -12.64 -5.69 5.36
N GLU A 137 -12.37 -4.67 4.54
CA GLU A 137 -11.50 -4.76 3.38
C GLU A 137 -10.07 -5.16 3.75
N MET A 138 -9.40 -4.44 4.67
CA MET A 138 -8.03 -4.76 5.12
C MET A 138 -7.92 -6.16 5.76
N CYS A 139 -9.03 -6.71 6.24
CA CYS A 139 -9.06 -8.02 6.87
C CYS A 139 -9.31 -9.19 5.92
N LYS A 140 -9.54 -8.93 4.63
CA LYS A 140 -9.61 -9.98 3.62
C LYS A 140 -8.23 -10.64 3.41
N GLY A 141 -8.24 -11.86 2.88
CA GLY A 141 -7.02 -12.56 2.49
C GLY A 141 -6.31 -13.35 3.60
N LYS A 142 -5.03 -13.67 3.40
CA LYS A 142 -4.20 -14.50 4.27
C LYS A 142 -3.51 -13.68 5.35
N GLU A 143 -3.25 -14.30 6.49
CA GLU A 143 -2.68 -13.63 7.66
C GLU A 143 -1.29 -13.03 7.41
N TYR A 144 -0.47 -13.74 6.64
CA TYR A 144 0.87 -13.35 6.26
C TYR A 144 1.19 -13.92 4.88
N ILE A 145 1.98 -13.19 4.10
CA ILE A 145 2.52 -13.66 2.83
C ILE A 145 4.03 -13.43 2.85
N PRO A 146 4.85 -14.47 2.61
CA PRO A 146 6.28 -14.27 2.48
C PRO A 146 6.61 -13.43 1.24
N LEU A 147 7.79 -12.82 1.24
CA LEU A 147 8.33 -12.20 0.03
C LEU A 147 8.35 -13.21 -1.13
N PRO A 148 8.20 -12.75 -2.39
CA PRO A 148 8.46 -13.59 -3.56
C PRO A 148 9.84 -14.23 -3.43
N GLU A 149 9.97 -15.46 -3.90
CA GLU A 149 11.16 -16.30 -3.66
C GLU A 149 12.47 -15.58 -3.98
N GLN A 150 12.54 -14.90 -5.14
CA GLN A 150 13.71 -14.15 -5.60
C GLN A 150 14.12 -12.96 -4.71
N PHE A 151 13.32 -12.60 -3.71
CA PHE A 151 13.57 -11.48 -2.80
C PHE A 151 13.73 -11.91 -1.33
N ARG A 152 13.55 -13.19 -0.99
CA ARG A 152 13.52 -13.66 0.41
C ARG A 152 14.84 -13.52 1.17
N ASP A 153 15.95 -13.54 0.44
CA ASP A 153 17.31 -13.48 1.01
C ASP A 153 17.91 -12.07 1.00
N LEU A 154 17.13 -11.07 0.56
CA LEU A 154 17.55 -9.68 0.60
C LEU A 154 17.47 -9.09 2.01
N PRO A 155 18.33 -8.10 2.33
CA PRO A 155 18.21 -7.34 3.57
C PRO A 155 16.79 -6.78 3.77
N PRO A 156 16.18 -6.90 4.95
CA PRO A 156 14.79 -6.45 5.18
C PRO A 156 14.53 -4.96 4.92
N ASP A 157 15.56 -4.12 4.99
CA ASP A 157 15.52 -2.68 4.71
C ASP A 157 15.72 -2.33 3.23
N SER A 158 16.00 -3.34 2.40
CA SER A 158 16.22 -3.18 0.96
C SER A 158 15.02 -3.56 0.10
N VAL A 159 14.03 -4.25 0.68
CA VAL A 159 12.86 -4.74 -0.04
C VAL A 159 11.59 -4.37 0.71
N PHE A 160 10.66 -3.74 0.00
CA PHE A 160 9.38 -3.31 0.51
C PHE A 160 8.30 -3.99 -0.30
N ASP A 161 7.31 -4.57 0.37
CA ASP A 161 6.28 -5.37 -0.24
C ASP A 161 4.92 -4.85 0.19
N TRP A 162 4.15 -4.38 -0.78
CA TRP A 162 2.80 -3.92 -0.62
C TRP A 162 1.86 -4.91 -1.27
N THR A 163 0.94 -5.43 -0.49
CA THR A 163 -0.11 -6.33 -0.95
C THR A 163 -1.38 -5.57 -1.31
N ALA A 164 -2.34 -6.22 -1.94
CA ALA A 164 -3.62 -5.62 -2.36
C ALA A 164 -4.31 -4.84 -1.24
N SER A 165 -4.34 -5.42 -0.04
CA SER A 165 -4.89 -4.81 1.18
C SER A 165 -4.19 -3.53 1.66
N MET A 166 -2.98 -3.25 1.16
CA MET A 166 -2.21 -2.05 1.50
C MET A 166 -2.39 -0.92 0.49
N PHE A 167 -2.96 -1.20 -0.68
CA PHE A 167 -3.11 -0.18 -1.71
C PHE A 167 -4.12 0.87 -1.24
N GLY A 168 -3.66 2.12 -1.19
CA GLY A 168 -4.55 3.24 -0.94
C GLY A 168 -5.53 3.34 -2.10
N ILE A 169 -6.82 3.10 -1.87
CA ILE A 169 -7.86 3.55 -2.80
C ILE A 169 -7.71 5.05 -2.85
N ASN A 170 -7.30 5.59 -4.00
CA ASN A 170 -7.03 7.01 -4.19
C ASN A 170 -8.21 7.83 -3.64
N PRO A 171 -8.06 8.56 -2.52
CA PRO A 171 -9.17 9.29 -1.92
C PRO A 171 -9.63 10.46 -2.80
N TYR A 172 -8.80 10.87 -3.76
CA TYR A 172 -9.08 11.91 -4.75
C TYR A 172 -9.58 11.36 -6.08
N GLY A 173 -9.47 10.05 -6.32
CA GLY A 173 -9.97 9.34 -7.50
C GLY A 173 -11.46 9.05 -7.39
N GLY A 174 -12.25 10.08 -7.12
CA GLY A 174 -13.70 10.05 -6.98
C GLY A 174 -14.42 9.77 -8.30
N SER A 175 -14.22 8.57 -8.83
CA SER A 175 -15.18 7.97 -9.75
C SER A 175 -15.84 6.84 -8.99
N SER A 176 -17.04 7.10 -8.49
CA SER A 176 -18.01 6.09 -8.06
C SER A 176 -18.39 5.10 -9.18
N ASN A 177 -17.84 5.29 -10.38
CA ASN A 177 -17.88 4.41 -11.55
C ASN A 177 -16.57 3.61 -11.75
N SER A 178 -15.60 3.67 -10.83
CA SER A 178 -14.37 2.89 -11.04
C SER A 178 -14.72 1.40 -10.95
N THR A 179 -14.58 0.72 -12.08
CA THR A 179 -14.47 -0.74 -12.23
C THR A 179 -13.38 -1.37 -11.35
N ASP A 180 -12.61 -0.51 -10.70
CA ASP A 180 -11.50 -0.79 -9.82
C ASP A 180 -12.01 -1.03 -8.40
N LYS A 181 -11.73 -2.21 -7.87
CA LYS A 181 -12.03 -2.55 -6.48
C LYS A 181 -11.12 -3.65 -6.00
N MET A 182 -10.90 -3.70 -4.69
CA MET A 182 -10.32 -4.88 -4.09
C MET A 182 -11.33 -6.02 -4.11
N GLN A 183 -10.90 -7.20 -4.54
CA GLN A 183 -11.72 -8.40 -4.62
C GLN A 183 -10.97 -9.59 -4.01
N VAL A 184 -11.72 -10.58 -3.54
CA VAL A 184 -11.15 -11.88 -3.20
C VAL A 184 -10.72 -12.56 -4.51
N ASP A 185 -9.50 -13.07 -4.52
CA ASP A 185 -8.92 -13.79 -5.65
C ASP A 185 -8.02 -14.89 -5.09
N ASP A 186 -8.46 -16.14 -5.16
CA ASP A 186 -7.77 -17.27 -4.53
C ASP A 186 -6.40 -17.55 -5.19
N GLU A 187 -6.18 -17.10 -6.42
CA GLU A 187 -4.89 -17.19 -7.10
C GLU A 187 -3.90 -16.11 -6.62
N ALA A 188 -4.40 -15.02 -6.04
CA ALA A 188 -3.56 -13.95 -5.52
C ALA A 188 -2.76 -14.45 -4.30
N ALA A 189 -1.54 -13.92 -4.14
CA ALA A 189 -0.65 -14.35 -3.08
C ALA A 189 -1.28 -14.16 -1.70
N ASP A 190 -1.95 -13.02 -1.48
CA ASP A 190 -2.67 -12.69 -0.25
C ASP A 190 -4.13 -13.14 -0.25
N GLY A 191 -4.65 -13.75 -1.32
CA GLY A 191 -6.07 -14.09 -1.46
C GLY A 191 -6.97 -12.91 -1.85
N THR A 192 -6.37 -11.75 -2.17
CA THR A 192 -7.06 -10.57 -2.66
C THR A 192 -6.27 -9.89 -3.78
N ALA A 193 -6.97 -9.12 -4.60
CA ALA A 193 -6.32 -8.32 -5.63
C ALA A 193 -7.07 -7.02 -5.82
N TYR A 194 -6.34 -5.97 -6.20
CA TYR A 194 -6.94 -4.80 -6.79
C TYR A 194 -7.24 -5.11 -8.26
N VAL A 195 -8.52 -5.20 -8.59
CA VAL A 195 -9.00 -5.64 -9.90
C VAL A 195 -9.64 -4.49 -10.62
N ARG A 196 -9.19 -4.24 -11.85
CA ARG A 196 -9.81 -3.33 -12.79
C ARG A 196 -10.55 -4.12 -13.87
N LEU A 197 -11.88 -4.14 -13.78
CA LEU A 197 -12.74 -4.80 -14.76
C LEU A 197 -12.88 -3.99 -16.06
N ASN A 198 -13.19 -4.68 -17.15
CA ASN A 198 -13.34 -4.15 -18.50
C ASN A 198 -12.10 -3.39 -19.02
N ALA A 199 -10.93 -3.73 -18.50
CA ALA A 199 -9.67 -3.16 -18.97
C ALA A 199 -9.26 -3.83 -20.28
N GLU A 200 -9.12 -3.07 -21.36
CA GLU A 200 -8.60 -3.55 -22.66
C GLU A 200 -7.30 -2.83 -23.06
N GLU A 201 -6.50 -2.50 -22.06
CA GLU A 201 -5.46 -1.49 -22.18
C GLU A 201 -4.05 -2.07 -22.37
N LEU A 202 -3.85 -2.85 -23.42
CA LEU A 202 -2.48 -3.15 -23.86
C LEU A 202 -1.87 -1.95 -24.63
N PRO A 203 -0.57 -1.67 -24.44
CA PRO A 203 0.29 -2.20 -23.38
C PRO A 203 -0.02 -1.53 -22.03
N VAL A 204 0.20 -2.25 -20.92
CA VAL A 204 -0.12 -1.80 -19.56
C VAL A 204 1.09 -1.11 -18.93
N PRO A 205 1.01 0.18 -18.55
CA PRO A 205 2.12 0.89 -17.94
C PRO A 205 2.33 0.51 -16.47
N ILE A 206 3.60 0.29 -16.11
CA ILE A 206 4.14 0.40 -14.75
C ILE A 206 4.98 1.67 -14.72
N GLY A 207 4.43 2.73 -14.14
CA GLY A 207 5.04 4.04 -14.22
C GLY A 207 5.36 4.67 -12.88
N ILE A 208 6.41 5.47 -12.86
CA ILE A 208 6.84 6.27 -11.73
C ILE A 208 6.67 7.72 -12.11
N TRP A 209 5.95 8.47 -11.28
CA TRP A 209 5.77 9.90 -11.47
C TRP A 209 6.36 10.68 -10.28
N ASN A 210 6.91 11.85 -10.55
CA ASN A 210 7.34 12.78 -9.51
C ASN A 210 6.63 14.14 -9.67
N ASN A 211 5.89 14.54 -8.63
CA ASN A 211 5.19 15.83 -8.63
C ASN A 211 6.12 17.04 -8.44
N GLU A 212 7.34 16.85 -7.92
CA GLU A 212 8.26 17.97 -7.61
C GLU A 212 9.07 18.44 -8.82
N THR A 213 9.21 17.61 -9.85
CA THR A 213 10.02 17.93 -11.05
C THR A 213 9.39 18.99 -11.95
N LEU A 214 8.13 19.40 -11.73
CA LEU A 214 7.47 20.39 -12.58
C LEU A 214 7.97 21.83 -12.38
N THR A 215 8.72 22.10 -11.29
CA THR A 215 9.17 23.47 -10.94
C THR A 215 10.69 23.65 -10.90
N ASP A 216 11.47 22.62 -11.22
CA ASP A 216 12.94 22.68 -11.18
C ASP A 216 13.52 23.20 -12.53
N PRO A 217 14.23 24.35 -12.57
CA PRO A 217 14.88 24.83 -13.79
C PRO A 217 15.97 23.89 -14.34
N GLU A 218 16.65 23.12 -13.48
CA GLU A 218 17.62 22.11 -13.94
C GLU A 218 16.93 20.96 -14.66
N PHE A 219 15.69 20.65 -14.27
CA PHE A 219 14.86 19.65 -14.93
C PHE A 219 14.48 20.06 -16.36
N GLU A 220 14.12 21.32 -16.61
CA GLU A 220 13.86 21.78 -17.99
C GLU A 220 15.11 21.73 -18.88
N LYS A 221 16.29 22.01 -18.32
CA LYS A 221 17.57 21.84 -19.02
C LYS A 221 17.86 20.37 -19.34
N SER A 222 17.58 19.48 -18.37
CA SER A 222 17.70 18.04 -18.53
C SER A 222 16.80 17.51 -19.66
N LYS A 223 15.56 18.00 -19.76
CA LYS A 223 14.57 17.58 -20.76
C LYS A 223 15.11 17.63 -22.19
N GLN A 224 15.93 18.63 -22.53
CA GLN A 224 16.47 18.82 -23.88
C GLN A 224 17.63 17.87 -24.21
N GLU A 225 18.42 17.45 -23.22
CA GLU A 225 19.54 16.52 -23.41
C GLU A 225 19.09 15.04 -23.42
N PHE A 226 17.93 14.73 -22.84
CA PHE A 226 17.46 13.36 -22.54
C PHE A 226 16.38 12.79 -23.48
N LEU A 227 15.97 13.50 -24.55
CA LEU A 227 14.94 13.09 -25.53
C LEU A 227 15.48 12.22 -26.69
N LYS A 228 16.38 11.26 -26.43
CA LYS A 228 16.77 10.27 -27.45
C LYS A 228 15.85 9.04 -27.39
N PRO A 229 15.15 8.68 -28.48
CA PRO A 229 14.11 7.63 -28.49
C PRO A 229 14.58 6.24 -28.05
N ASP A 230 15.87 5.93 -28.20
CA ASP A 230 16.48 4.65 -27.84
C ASP A 230 16.84 4.53 -26.34
N GLN A 231 16.67 5.61 -25.57
CA GLN A 231 16.99 5.67 -24.14
C GLN A 231 15.77 5.84 -23.23
N ALA A 232 14.55 5.82 -23.79
CA ALA A 232 13.30 5.83 -23.03
C ALA A 232 13.25 4.61 -22.08
N GLY A 233 13.24 4.87 -20.76
CA GLY A 233 13.32 3.84 -19.71
C GLY A 233 14.72 3.58 -19.13
N GLN A 234 15.74 4.35 -19.54
CA GLN A 234 17.08 4.38 -18.91
C GLN A 234 17.27 5.54 -17.92
N TYR A 235 16.41 6.56 -17.96
CA TYR A 235 16.59 7.77 -17.16
C TYR A 235 15.84 7.70 -15.85
N VAL A 236 16.61 7.62 -14.79
CA VAL A 236 16.19 7.43 -13.40
C VAL A 236 15.51 8.70 -12.82
N ASN A 237 15.53 9.83 -13.55
CA ASN A 237 15.05 11.18 -13.12
C ASN A 237 13.99 11.83 -14.03
N TRP A 238 13.30 11.07 -14.89
CA TRP A 238 12.25 11.66 -15.74
C TRP A 238 10.94 11.81 -14.93
N PRO A 239 10.05 12.79 -15.23
CA PRO A 239 8.85 13.01 -14.44
C PRO A 239 7.86 11.85 -14.63
N GLN A 240 8.08 10.99 -15.64
CA GLN A 240 7.27 9.81 -15.92
C GLN A 240 8.09 8.63 -16.47
N ILE A 241 8.82 7.92 -15.63
CA ILE A 241 9.56 6.73 -16.11
C ILE A 241 8.58 5.57 -16.19
N CYS A 242 8.43 4.94 -17.36
CA CYS A 242 7.48 3.87 -17.55
C CYS A 242 8.16 2.64 -18.15
N ARG A 243 7.86 1.46 -17.60
CA ARG A 243 7.94 0.19 -18.33
C ARG A 243 6.53 -0.21 -18.73
N VAL A 244 6.39 -0.89 -19.86
CA VAL A 244 5.10 -1.30 -20.37
C VAL A 244 5.08 -2.82 -20.50
N ILE A 245 3.97 -3.44 -20.09
CA ILE A 245 3.70 -4.87 -20.29
C ILE A 245 2.96 -4.99 -21.61
N ASN A 246 3.58 -5.60 -22.61
CA ASN A 246 2.97 -5.89 -23.90
C ASN A 246 2.35 -7.29 -23.89
N ALA A 247 1.58 -7.60 -24.94
CA ALA A 247 1.01 -8.94 -25.13
C ALA A 247 2.09 -10.04 -25.05
N ALA A 248 3.23 -9.84 -25.70
CA ALA A 248 4.32 -10.82 -25.72
C ALA A 248 5.00 -11.04 -24.35
N ASP A 249 4.79 -10.13 -23.39
CA ASP A 249 5.38 -10.22 -22.05
C ASP A 249 4.51 -11.07 -21.10
N ILE A 250 3.29 -11.44 -21.49
CA ILE A 250 2.35 -12.22 -20.66
C ILE A 250 2.58 -13.71 -20.93
N PRO A 251 3.26 -14.45 -20.03
CA PRO A 251 3.75 -15.81 -20.33
C PRO A 251 2.68 -16.89 -20.22
N GLY A 252 1.53 -16.59 -19.61
CA GLY A 252 0.47 -17.55 -19.34
C GLY A 252 -0.60 -16.99 -18.39
N PRO A 253 -1.58 -17.82 -18.01
CA PRO A 253 -2.60 -17.46 -17.02
C PRO A 253 -1.98 -17.26 -15.61
N GLY A 254 -2.73 -16.63 -14.72
CA GLY A 254 -2.36 -16.41 -13.32
C GLY A 254 -1.52 -15.15 -13.07
N TYR A 255 -1.05 -14.99 -11.83
CA TYR A 255 -0.21 -13.88 -11.42
C TYR A 255 1.25 -14.09 -11.82
N HIS A 256 1.83 -13.10 -12.49
CA HIS A 256 3.24 -13.06 -12.85
C HIS A 256 3.87 -11.77 -12.36
N LEU A 257 5.15 -11.83 -12.02
CA LEU A 257 5.88 -10.68 -11.50
C LEU A 257 6.59 -9.94 -12.64
N TYR A 258 6.11 -8.75 -12.95
CA TYR A 258 6.62 -7.88 -14.01
C TYR A 258 7.60 -6.87 -13.45
N LYS A 259 8.78 -6.78 -14.08
CA LYS A 259 9.80 -5.79 -13.71
C LYS A 259 9.44 -4.41 -14.26
N GLY A 260 9.28 -3.46 -13.36
CA GLY A 260 9.09 -2.05 -13.63
C GLY A 260 10.39 -1.28 -13.92
N PRO A 261 10.33 0.05 -14.01
CA PRO A 261 11.50 0.88 -14.28
C PRO A 261 12.44 0.96 -13.07
N ARG A 262 13.68 1.40 -13.33
CA ARG A 262 14.58 1.94 -12.32
C ARG A 262 14.30 3.43 -12.15
N PHE A 263 14.29 3.93 -10.92
CA PHE A 263 13.96 5.32 -10.62
C PHE A 263 14.71 5.83 -9.37
N LEU A 264 14.88 7.14 -9.28
CA LEU A 264 15.36 7.83 -8.08
C LEU A 264 14.12 8.22 -7.31
N LEU A 265 14.23 8.09 -6.00
CA LEU A 265 13.14 8.45 -5.14
C LEU A 265 13.29 9.91 -4.68
N PHE A 266 12.21 10.67 -4.86
CA PHE A 266 12.04 12.06 -4.42
C PHE A 266 10.81 12.17 -3.51
N PRO A 267 10.68 13.22 -2.67
CA PRO A 267 9.54 13.36 -1.78
C PRO A 267 8.19 13.40 -2.51
N GLY A 268 8.13 13.87 -3.75
CA GLY A 268 6.91 13.86 -4.58
C GLY A 268 6.64 12.61 -5.41
N THR A 269 7.39 11.51 -5.20
CA THR A 269 7.32 10.33 -6.06
C THR A 269 6.13 9.43 -5.74
N TYR A 270 5.41 8.97 -6.77
CA TYR A 270 4.42 7.90 -6.67
C TYR A 270 4.56 6.89 -7.82
N LEU A 271 4.20 5.64 -7.53
CA LEU A 271 3.96 4.61 -8.53
C LEU A 271 2.54 4.78 -9.06
N TYR A 272 2.35 4.70 -10.37
CA TYR A 272 1.02 4.53 -10.98
C TYR A 272 1.01 3.28 -11.85
N LEU A 273 -0.14 2.62 -11.88
CA LEU A 273 -0.36 1.44 -12.73
C LEU A 273 -1.54 1.71 -13.64
N THR A 274 -1.50 1.13 -14.84
CA THR A 274 -2.55 1.24 -15.88
C THR A 274 -2.69 2.63 -16.53
N LYS A 275 -3.35 2.71 -17.69
CA LYS A 275 -3.50 3.97 -18.43
C LYS A 275 -4.49 4.94 -17.76
N SER A 276 -5.32 4.49 -16.82
CA SER A 276 -6.28 5.36 -16.13
C SER A 276 -5.67 6.18 -15.00
N TRP A 277 -4.46 5.86 -14.54
CA TRP A 277 -3.85 6.47 -13.37
C TRP A 277 -4.69 6.32 -12.09
N GLN A 278 -5.66 5.39 -12.05
CA GLN A 278 -6.51 5.20 -10.87
C GLN A 278 -5.75 4.53 -9.74
N PHE A 279 -4.89 3.57 -10.08
CA PHE A 279 -3.93 3.03 -9.14
C PHE A 279 -2.77 4.01 -8.98
N GLN A 280 -2.65 4.60 -7.79
CA GLN A 280 -1.50 5.43 -7.40
C GLN A 280 -1.06 5.07 -6.00
N GLN A 281 0.24 4.85 -5.84
CA GLN A 281 0.83 4.55 -4.55
C GLN A 281 1.97 5.53 -4.28
N GLN A 282 1.76 6.40 -3.29
CA GLN A 282 2.77 7.37 -2.86
C GLN A 282 3.99 6.63 -2.32
N LEU A 283 5.16 7.00 -2.83
CA LEU A 283 6.47 6.48 -2.45
C LEU A 283 7.24 7.46 -1.58
N THR A 284 6.67 8.64 -1.28
CA THR A 284 7.22 9.61 -0.32
C THR A 284 7.68 8.90 0.94
N SER A 285 6.93 7.86 1.33
CA SER A 285 7.14 7.00 2.47
C SER A 285 8.48 6.26 2.53
N LEU A 286 9.26 6.26 1.45
CA LEU A 286 10.55 5.56 1.36
C LEU A 286 11.73 6.53 1.18
N TYR A 287 11.45 7.85 1.07
CA TYR A 287 12.45 8.85 0.73
C TYR A 287 13.31 9.23 1.93
N HIS A 288 14.63 9.28 1.72
CA HIS A 288 15.61 9.67 2.73
C HIS A 288 16.38 10.90 2.26
N GLU A 289 16.22 12.03 2.95
CA GLU A 289 16.88 13.29 2.60
C GLU A 289 18.41 13.20 2.69
N ASP A 290 18.93 12.35 3.59
CA ASP A 290 20.35 12.03 3.71
C ASP A 290 20.86 11.04 2.65
N LYS A 291 19.96 10.44 1.87
CA LYS A 291 20.28 9.50 0.77
C LYS A 291 19.49 9.82 -0.51
N PRO A 292 19.59 11.03 -1.06
CA PRO A 292 18.72 11.52 -2.15
C PRO A 292 19.00 10.88 -3.51
N LYS A 293 19.95 9.94 -3.59
CA LYS A 293 20.39 9.28 -4.83
C LYS A 293 20.24 7.76 -4.78
N GLU A 294 19.42 7.25 -3.85
CA GLU A 294 19.09 5.83 -3.84
C GLU A 294 18.30 5.47 -5.10
N ILE A 295 18.81 4.48 -5.83
CA ILE A 295 18.15 3.93 -7.00
C ILE A 295 17.23 2.82 -6.53
N TRP A 296 16.01 2.81 -7.07
CA TRP A 296 14.99 1.83 -6.77
C TRP A 296 14.54 1.10 -8.03
N GLU A 297 14.04 -0.12 -7.87
CA GLU A 297 13.34 -0.89 -8.88
C GLU A 297 11.93 -1.21 -8.37
N ALA A 298 10.93 -1.10 -9.24
CA ALA A 298 9.59 -1.60 -8.96
C ALA A 298 9.37 -2.96 -9.61
N TYR A 299 8.59 -3.82 -8.95
CA TYR A 299 8.06 -5.06 -9.51
C TYR A 299 6.57 -5.11 -9.18
N VAL A 300 5.76 -5.55 -10.14
CA VAL A 300 4.30 -5.61 -10.00
C VAL A 300 3.87 -7.03 -10.30
N SER A 301 3.19 -7.65 -9.35
CA SER A 301 2.57 -8.95 -9.57
C SER A 301 1.17 -8.72 -10.13
N ALA A 302 0.94 -9.16 -11.37
CA ALA A 302 -0.30 -8.90 -12.09
C ALA A 302 -0.83 -10.13 -12.82
N LYS A 303 -2.16 -10.20 -12.95
CA LYS A 303 -2.92 -11.19 -13.70
C LYS A 303 -3.78 -10.50 -14.75
N PHE A 304 -3.88 -11.11 -15.92
CA PHE A 304 -4.67 -10.63 -17.07
C PHE A 304 -5.73 -11.67 -17.43
N THR A 305 -7.00 -11.28 -17.52
CA THR A 305 -8.12 -12.17 -17.86
C THR A 305 -8.96 -11.59 -19.00
N GLY A 306 -9.72 -12.45 -19.68
CA GLY A 306 -10.64 -12.08 -20.76
C GLY A 306 -10.02 -12.05 -22.16
N PRO A 307 -10.85 -12.02 -23.21
CA PRO A 307 -10.43 -12.20 -24.61
C PRO A 307 -9.49 -11.11 -25.16
N ALA A 308 -9.39 -9.95 -24.49
CA ALA A 308 -8.47 -8.89 -24.90
C ALA A 308 -7.00 -9.19 -24.59
N TYR A 309 -6.70 -10.22 -23.78
CA TYR A 309 -5.35 -10.56 -23.35
C TYR A 309 -4.91 -11.95 -23.84
N PRO A 310 -3.60 -12.14 -24.11
CA PRO A 310 -3.03 -13.46 -24.34
C PRO A 310 -3.36 -14.42 -23.19
N HIS A 311 -3.71 -15.65 -23.54
CA HIS A 311 -4.09 -16.70 -22.59
C HIS A 311 -5.36 -16.44 -21.76
N GLY A 312 -6.02 -15.29 -21.96
CA GLY A 312 -7.31 -15.01 -21.35
C GLY A 312 -8.43 -15.85 -21.96
N LYS A 313 -9.40 -16.25 -21.15
CA LYS A 313 -10.54 -17.05 -21.61
C LYS A 313 -11.63 -16.16 -22.20
N THR A 314 -12.34 -16.66 -23.21
CA THR A 314 -13.39 -15.92 -23.91
C THR A 314 -14.66 -15.71 -23.07
N ASP A 315 -14.85 -16.51 -22.03
CA ASP A 315 -15.98 -16.44 -21.10
C ASP A 315 -15.68 -15.66 -19.82
N GLU A 316 -14.46 -15.17 -19.64
CA GLU A 316 -14.06 -14.30 -18.54
C GLU A 316 -14.13 -12.82 -18.96
N PRO A 317 -14.48 -11.90 -18.04
CA PRO A 317 -14.40 -10.49 -18.34
C PRO A 317 -12.94 -10.05 -18.52
N ASN A 318 -12.74 -9.07 -19.41
CA ASN A 318 -11.46 -8.38 -19.55
C ASN A 318 -11.08 -7.74 -18.21
N ALA A 319 -9.92 -8.07 -17.64
CA ALA A 319 -9.48 -7.46 -16.39
C ALA A 319 -7.96 -7.42 -16.25
N VAL A 320 -7.49 -6.42 -15.49
CA VAL A 320 -6.13 -6.36 -14.96
C VAL A 320 -6.24 -6.43 -13.44
N SER A 321 -5.63 -7.46 -12.84
CA SER A 321 -5.60 -7.65 -11.39
C SER A 321 -4.18 -7.49 -10.87
N ILE A 322 -4.01 -6.77 -9.76
CA ILE A 322 -2.71 -6.54 -9.11
C ILE A 322 -2.82 -7.00 -7.66
N ASP A 323 -1.99 -7.95 -7.25
CA ASP A 323 -1.98 -8.46 -5.87
C ASP A 323 -0.78 -7.96 -5.06
N ARG A 324 0.34 -7.62 -5.73
CA ARG A 324 1.55 -7.12 -5.05
C ARG A 324 2.29 -6.06 -5.85
N VAL A 325 2.91 -5.14 -5.11
CA VAL A 325 3.96 -4.26 -5.58
C VAL A 325 5.17 -4.48 -4.67
N VAL A 326 6.31 -4.83 -5.27
CA VAL A 326 7.59 -4.95 -4.56
C VAL A 326 8.52 -3.84 -5.01
N LEU A 327 9.07 -3.09 -4.07
CA LEU A 327 10.08 -2.07 -4.31
C LEU A 327 11.42 -2.55 -3.77
N LEU A 328 12.44 -2.49 -4.60
CA LEU A 328 13.78 -2.94 -4.32
C LEU A 328 14.75 -1.75 -4.37
N ARG A 329 15.47 -1.52 -3.28
CA ARG A 329 16.61 -0.61 -3.26
C ARG A 329 17.78 -1.26 -4.00
N VAL A 330 18.29 -0.63 -5.04
CA VAL A 330 19.38 -1.16 -5.88
C VAL A 330 20.73 -0.96 -5.18
N GLY A 331 21.62 -1.95 -5.31
CA GLY A 331 22.97 -1.91 -4.75
C GLY A 331 23.10 -2.59 -3.38
N THR A 332 22.02 -3.16 -2.86
CA THR A 332 22.05 -4.01 -1.66
C THR A 332 22.51 -5.42 -2.05
N GLN A 333 23.53 -5.92 -1.35
CA GLN A 333 24.00 -7.29 -1.54
C GLN A 333 23.17 -8.28 -0.70
N PRO A 334 22.99 -9.52 -1.16
CA PRO A 334 22.36 -10.56 -0.35
C PRO A 334 23.07 -10.73 0.99
N VAL A 335 22.31 -11.02 2.05
CA VAL A 335 22.94 -11.40 3.32
C VAL A 335 23.44 -12.83 3.16
N VAL A 336 24.77 -13.02 3.16
CA VAL A 336 25.37 -14.36 3.25
C VAL A 336 24.99 -14.92 4.62
N ARG A 337 24.06 -15.88 4.65
CA ARG A 337 23.58 -16.53 5.88
C ARG A 337 24.51 -17.61 6.38
#